data_AF-A0A656DAW6-F1
#
_entry.id   AF-A0A656DAW6-F1
#
_cell.length_a   1.000
_cell.length_b   1.000
_cell.length_c   1.000
_cell.angle_alpha   90.00
_cell.angle_beta   90.00
_cell.angle_gamma   90.00
#
_symmetry.space_group_name_H-M   'P 1'
#
loop_
_entity.id
_entity.type
_entity.pdbx_description
1 polymer ?
#
loop_
_entity_poly.entity_id
_entity_poly.type
_entity_poly.pdbx_seq_one_letter_code
_entity_poly.pdbx_strand_id
1 'polypeptide(L)'
;MIINPTIDEIYDVIVVGGGHAGIEAALASARMGMKTLLMTMDITAIGRMSCNPAVGGTAKGHLVREIDALGGEIGKIADATAIQYRILNKSKGPAVWSLRTQNDREQYSIEARRRVEAQEGLDIMQDVVTEIFVENGKVVGIRTGLDIKIACKALIIAAGTFLNGKMYTGLVSRVGGRFGEPAAVGLTESLEKLGFISGRLKTGTPPRIDARTVDYSKVQIEPGDPDAEPFSFQTKEIIKDQIPCYLTYTNEKTHKILEKGFDRSPLFTGLIKGRGPRYCPSIEDKVYRFRDKERHQ
;
A
#
# COMPACT_ATOMS: atom_id res chain seq x y z
N MET A 1 -21.67 15.14 -0.81
CA MET A 1 -22.39 15.52 0.41
C MET A 1 -21.52 15.04 1.56
N ILE A 2 -20.73 15.92 2.19
CA ILE A 2 -19.95 15.54 3.39
C ILE A 2 -20.97 15.60 4.52
N ILE A 3 -21.66 14.49 4.71
CA ILE A 3 -22.65 14.35 5.75
C ILE A 3 -21.87 14.47 7.06
N ASN A 4 -22.33 15.33 7.96
CA ASN A 4 -22.09 15.17 9.40
C ASN A 4 -23.30 14.36 9.89
N PRO A 5 -23.39 13.04 9.66
CA PRO A 5 -24.39 12.27 10.35
C PRO A 5 -23.92 12.28 11.80
N THR A 6 -24.86 12.48 12.71
CA THR A 6 -24.66 12.18 14.13
C THR A 6 -23.88 10.87 14.23
N ILE A 7 -22.64 10.94 14.69
CA ILE A 7 -21.84 9.77 15.05
C ILE A 7 -22.77 8.92 15.91
N ASP A 8 -23.11 7.74 15.42
CA ASP A 8 -23.97 6.85 16.17
C ASP A 8 -23.37 6.56 17.54
N GLU A 9 -24.24 6.35 18.53
CA GLU A 9 -23.79 6.20 19.90
C GLU A 9 -22.70 5.12 20.04
N ILE A 10 -22.77 4.03 19.23
CA ILE A 10 -21.80 2.93 19.21
C ILE A 10 -21.70 2.29 17.81
N TYR A 11 -20.48 2.14 17.28
CA TYR A 11 -20.18 1.32 16.09
C TYR A 11 -19.90 -0.15 16.45
N ASP A 12 -20.21 -1.08 15.55
CA ASP A 12 -19.77 -2.47 15.73
C ASP A 12 -18.27 -2.59 15.48
N VAL A 13 -17.79 -2.00 14.38
CA VAL A 13 -16.38 -2.04 13.97
C VAL A 13 -15.89 -0.64 13.60
N ILE A 14 -14.76 -0.22 14.16
CA ILE A 14 -14.00 0.92 13.64
C ILE A 14 -12.75 0.39 12.95
N VAL A 15 -12.50 0.85 11.72
CA VAL A 15 -11.30 0.53 10.94
C VAL A 15 -10.44 1.78 10.81
N VAL A 16 -9.19 1.71 11.28
CA VAL A 16 -8.25 2.83 11.27
C VAL A 16 -7.28 2.72 10.10
N GLY A 17 -7.51 3.53 9.07
CA GLY A 17 -6.62 3.71 7.92
C GLY A 17 -7.26 3.25 6.60
N GLY A 18 -7.50 4.19 5.67
CA GLY A 18 -8.04 3.93 4.32
C GLY A 18 -7.07 3.31 3.31
N GLY A 19 -6.07 2.55 3.78
CA GLY A 19 -5.14 1.82 2.90
C GLY A 19 -5.74 0.49 2.42
N HIS A 20 -5.00 -0.26 1.60
CA HIS A 20 -5.45 -1.54 1.02
C HIS A 20 -6.04 -2.52 2.05
N ALA A 21 -5.38 -2.68 3.21
CA ALA A 21 -5.87 -3.56 4.27
C ALA A 21 -7.14 -3.03 4.95
N GLY A 22 -7.23 -1.71 5.17
CA GLY A 22 -8.41 -1.10 5.79
C GLY A 22 -9.63 -1.08 4.86
N ILE A 23 -9.42 -0.96 3.55
CA ILE A 23 -10.50 -1.08 2.55
C ILE A 23 -11.15 -2.46 2.65
N GLU A 24 -10.35 -3.54 2.58
CA GLU A 24 -10.90 -4.90 2.68
C GLU A 24 -11.58 -5.15 4.03
N ALA A 25 -10.96 -4.71 5.13
CA ALA A 25 -11.53 -4.87 6.47
C ALA A 25 -12.87 -4.13 6.64
N ALA A 26 -12.95 -2.89 6.16
CA ALA A 26 -14.14 -2.06 6.28
C ALA A 26 -15.29 -2.59 5.43
N LEU A 27 -15.00 -2.94 4.17
CA LEU A 27 -15.98 -3.50 3.25
C LEU A 27 -16.48 -4.87 3.71
N ALA A 28 -15.59 -5.75 4.17
CA ALA A 28 -15.98 -7.05 4.70
C ALA A 28 -16.90 -6.90 5.92
N SER A 29 -16.54 -6.02 6.86
CA SER A 29 -17.35 -5.78 8.07
C SER A 29 -18.75 -5.27 7.72
N ALA A 30 -18.83 -4.25 6.86
CA ALA A 30 -20.11 -3.68 6.42
C ALA A 30 -20.98 -4.70 5.66
N ARG A 31 -20.39 -5.50 4.76
CA ARG A 31 -21.10 -6.54 4.00
C ARG A 31 -21.60 -7.70 4.86
N MET A 32 -20.98 -7.93 6.01
CA MET A 32 -21.46 -8.86 7.02
C MET A 32 -22.60 -8.27 7.88
N GLY A 33 -23.08 -7.07 7.56
CA GLY A 33 -24.18 -6.40 8.26
C GLY A 33 -23.77 -5.65 9.53
N MET A 34 -22.46 -5.46 9.76
CA MET A 34 -21.96 -4.72 10.92
C MET A 34 -21.87 -3.24 10.61
N LYS A 35 -22.31 -2.42 11.56
CA LYS A 35 -22.18 -0.97 11.46
C LYS A 35 -20.72 -0.57 11.57
N THR A 36 -20.15 -0.07 10.47
CA THR A 36 -18.71 0.09 10.33
C THR A 36 -18.33 1.55 10.09
N LEU A 37 -17.28 2.03 10.75
CA LEU A 37 -16.68 3.34 10.49
C LEU A 37 -15.25 3.17 9.97
N LEU A 38 -14.96 3.71 8.78
CA LEU A 38 -13.60 3.84 8.26
C LEU A 38 -13.03 5.22 8.59
N MET A 39 -12.01 5.23 9.45
CA MET A 39 -11.21 6.41 9.77
C MET A 39 -10.06 6.55 8.78
N THR A 40 -9.84 7.74 8.23
CA THR A 40 -8.67 8.03 7.38
C THR A 40 -8.17 9.45 7.58
N MET A 41 -6.87 9.69 7.42
CA MET A 41 -6.31 11.04 7.52
C MET A 41 -6.65 11.92 6.29
N ASP A 42 -6.92 11.27 5.15
CA ASP A 42 -7.26 11.92 3.89
C ASP A 42 -8.19 10.99 3.09
N ILE A 43 -9.42 11.43 2.84
CA ILE A 43 -10.41 10.67 2.07
C ILE A 43 -9.97 10.52 0.60
N THR A 44 -9.28 11.52 0.06
CA THR A 44 -8.77 11.48 -1.32
C THR A 44 -7.59 10.51 -1.49
N ALA A 45 -7.00 10.04 -0.39
CA ALA A 45 -5.91 9.06 -0.38
C ALA A 45 -6.37 7.62 -0.16
N ILE A 46 -7.69 7.36 -0.06
CA ILE A 46 -8.23 6.00 0.05
C ILE A 46 -7.76 5.16 -1.13
N GLY A 47 -7.12 4.03 -0.84
CA GLY A 47 -6.61 3.11 -1.86
C GLY A 47 -5.34 3.57 -2.59
N ARG A 48 -4.71 4.68 -2.18
CA ARG A 48 -3.53 5.23 -2.86
C ARG A 48 -2.37 4.22 -2.94
N MET A 49 -1.97 3.88 -4.15
CA MET A 49 -0.78 3.06 -4.42
C MET A 49 0.50 3.87 -4.20
N SER A 50 1.16 3.72 -3.06
CA SER A 50 2.30 4.59 -2.67
C SER A 50 3.65 4.16 -3.24
N CYS A 51 3.79 2.90 -3.66
CA CYS A 51 5.04 2.32 -4.15
C CYS A 51 4.90 2.00 -5.65
N ASN A 52 4.89 0.72 -6.01
CA ASN A 52 4.75 0.27 -7.39
C ASN A 52 3.31 0.47 -7.90
N PRO A 53 3.10 0.99 -9.13
CA PRO A 53 1.78 1.01 -9.80
C PRO A 53 1.33 -0.38 -10.26
N ALA A 54 1.39 -1.39 -9.39
CA ALA A 54 1.12 -2.78 -9.78
C ALA A 54 0.42 -3.58 -8.69
N VAL A 55 -0.47 -4.48 -9.11
CA VAL A 55 -1.10 -5.50 -8.25
C VAL A 55 -0.63 -6.89 -8.71
N GLY A 56 -0.48 -7.80 -7.74
CA GLY A 56 0.00 -9.16 -7.99
C GLY A 56 1.52 -9.30 -8.14
N GLY A 57 1.94 -10.30 -8.91
CA GLY A 57 3.31 -10.83 -8.96
C GLY A 57 3.44 -12.18 -8.25
N THR A 58 4.59 -12.85 -8.34
CA THR A 58 4.78 -14.29 -8.08
C THR A 58 3.94 -14.93 -6.95
N ALA A 59 3.98 -14.39 -5.73
CA ALA A 59 3.11 -14.86 -4.64
C ALA A 59 1.83 -14.01 -4.50
N LYS A 60 1.96 -12.71 -4.75
CA LYS A 60 0.88 -11.73 -4.55
C LYS A 60 -0.31 -11.96 -5.47
N GLY A 61 -0.10 -12.48 -6.68
CA GLY A 61 -1.18 -12.72 -7.63
C GLY A 61 -2.14 -13.80 -7.14
N HIS A 62 -1.60 -14.84 -6.46
CA HIS A 62 -2.41 -15.86 -5.81
C HIS A 62 -3.26 -15.26 -4.69
N LEU A 63 -2.64 -14.47 -3.80
CA LEU A 63 -3.35 -13.80 -2.70
C LEU A 63 -4.48 -12.88 -3.19
N VAL A 64 -4.28 -12.17 -4.31
CA VAL A 64 -5.31 -11.31 -4.88
C VAL A 64 -6.51 -12.14 -5.37
N ARG A 65 -6.27 -13.28 -6.04
CA ARG A 65 -7.35 -14.19 -6.45
C ARG A 65 -8.05 -14.85 -5.26
N GLU A 66 -7.31 -15.19 -4.21
CA GLU A 66 -7.88 -15.72 -2.96
C GLU A 66 -8.78 -14.69 -2.27
N ILE A 67 -8.35 -13.43 -2.18
CA ILE A 67 -9.16 -12.34 -1.63
C ILE A 67 -10.42 -12.14 -2.48
N ASP A 68 -10.31 -12.17 -3.81
CA ASP A 68 -11.46 -12.06 -4.70
C ASP A 68 -12.46 -13.22 -4.50
N ALA A 69 -11.96 -14.46 -4.37
CA ALA A 69 -12.79 -15.64 -4.10
C ALA A 69 -13.54 -15.54 -2.76
N LEU A 70 -12.96 -14.87 -1.77
CA LEU A 70 -13.60 -14.57 -0.48
C LEU A 70 -14.58 -13.39 -0.54
N GLY A 71 -14.71 -12.72 -1.70
CA GLY A 71 -15.62 -11.59 -1.91
C GLY A 71 -15.00 -10.22 -1.66
N GLY A 72 -13.66 -10.14 -1.52
CA GLY A 72 -12.93 -8.88 -1.41
C GLY A 72 -12.91 -8.07 -2.71
N GLU A 73 -12.26 -6.90 -2.66
CA GLU A 73 -12.34 -5.91 -3.74
C GLU A 73 -11.04 -5.67 -4.50
N ILE A 74 -9.89 -6.03 -3.95
CA ILE A 74 -8.58 -5.75 -4.55
C ILE A 74 -8.44 -6.30 -5.97
N GLY A 75 -8.99 -7.49 -6.25
CA GLY A 75 -9.01 -8.07 -7.59
C GLY A 75 -9.84 -7.25 -8.58
N LYS A 76 -11.05 -6.86 -8.17
CA LYS A 76 -11.98 -6.07 -8.99
C LYS A 76 -11.46 -4.65 -9.24
N ILE A 77 -10.89 -4.00 -8.23
CA ILE A 77 -10.25 -2.67 -8.37
C ILE A 77 -9.04 -2.78 -9.29
N ALA A 78 -8.22 -3.82 -9.13
CA ALA A 78 -7.07 -4.05 -10.00
C ALA A 78 -7.50 -4.23 -11.46
N ASP A 79 -8.53 -5.02 -11.73
CA ASP A 79 -8.99 -5.24 -13.11
C ASP A 79 -9.59 -3.98 -13.74
N ALA A 80 -10.43 -3.26 -12.98
CA ALA A 80 -11.12 -2.04 -13.44
C ALA A 80 -10.16 -0.90 -13.78
N THR A 81 -8.92 -0.95 -13.29
CA THR A 81 -7.93 0.13 -13.43
C THR A 81 -6.62 -0.35 -14.05
N ALA A 82 -6.63 -1.59 -14.57
CA ALA A 82 -5.47 -2.18 -15.21
C ALA A 82 -5.17 -1.46 -16.52
N ILE A 83 -3.89 -1.15 -16.72
CA ILE A 83 -3.33 -0.64 -17.98
C ILE A 83 -2.45 -1.70 -18.67
N GLN A 84 -2.12 -2.78 -17.97
CA GLN A 84 -1.39 -3.93 -18.51
C GLN A 84 -1.67 -5.16 -17.65
N TYR A 85 -1.82 -6.33 -18.26
CA TYR A 85 -1.90 -7.65 -17.65
C TYR A 85 -0.72 -8.52 -18.07
N ARG A 86 -0.20 -9.33 -17.15
CA ARG A 86 0.83 -10.34 -17.42
C ARG A 86 0.64 -11.59 -16.57
N ILE A 87 0.99 -12.74 -17.15
CA ILE A 87 1.13 -14.02 -16.47
C ILE A 87 2.63 -14.28 -16.26
N LEU A 88 3.08 -14.18 -15.02
CA LEU A 88 4.46 -14.51 -14.67
C LEU A 88 4.66 -16.03 -14.67
N ASN A 89 5.87 -16.47 -15.02
CA ASN A 89 6.25 -17.88 -15.11
C ASN A 89 5.40 -18.73 -16.08
N LYS A 90 4.81 -18.12 -17.12
CA LYS A 90 3.98 -18.83 -18.12
C LYS A 90 4.70 -19.98 -18.83
N SER A 91 6.03 -19.92 -18.96
CA SER A 91 6.87 -21.00 -19.51
C SER A 91 7.05 -22.21 -18.57
N LYS A 92 6.59 -22.11 -17.31
CA LYS A 92 6.59 -23.19 -16.33
C LYS A 92 5.17 -23.78 -16.23
N GLY A 93 4.98 -24.80 -15.38
CA GLY A 93 3.66 -25.40 -15.19
C GLY A 93 2.63 -24.45 -14.51
N PRO A 94 1.32 -24.67 -14.70
CA PRO A 94 0.25 -23.81 -14.15
C PRO A 94 0.33 -23.56 -12.64
N ALA A 95 0.86 -24.52 -11.88
CA ALA A 95 1.02 -24.40 -10.43
C ALA A 95 1.92 -23.25 -9.96
N VAL A 96 2.72 -22.64 -10.85
CA VAL A 96 3.59 -21.50 -10.52
C VAL A 96 3.27 -20.24 -11.34
N TRP A 97 2.20 -20.28 -12.13
CA TRP A 97 1.70 -19.11 -12.86
C TRP A 97 1.20 -18.08 -11.87
N SER A 98 1.44 -16.80 -12.13
CA SER A 98 0.93 -15.76 -11.26
C SER A 98 0.59 -14.49 -12.02
N LEU A 99 -0.63 -14.02 -11.82
CA LEU A 99 -1.12 -12.80 -12.43
C LEU A 99 -0.42 -11.57 -11.84
N ARG A 100 -0.20 -10.59 -12.71
CA ARG A 100 0.30 -9.27 -12.36
C ARG A 100 -0.32 -8.24 -13.29
N THR A 101 -0.85 -7.16 -12.73
CA THR A 101 -1.26 -5.99 -13.50
C THR A 101 -0.35 -4.81 -13.22
N GLN A 102 -0.22 -3.93 -14.22
CA GLN A 102 0.08 -2.52 -13.97
C GLN A 102 -1.23 -1.77 -13.91
N ASN A 103 -1.33 -0.79 -13.03
CA ASN A 103 -2.54 -0.06 -12.74
C ASN A 103 -2.29 1.44 -12.86
N ASP A 104 -3.27 2.15 -13.39
CA ASP A 104 -3.30 3.60 -13.25
C ASP A 104 -3.49 3.93 -11.76
N ARG A 105 -2.52 4.63 -11.16
CA ARG A 105 -2.49 4.88 -9.71
C ARG A 105 -3.63 5.78 -9.26
N GLU A 106 -4.02 6.74 -10.10
CA GLU A 106 -5.07 7.70 -9.78
C GLU A 106 -6.42 7.02 -9.90
N GLN A 107 -6.65 6.32 -11.02
CA GLN A 107 -7.89 5.56 -11.21
C GLN A 107 -8.06 4.47 -10.16
N TYR A 108 -6.98 3.79 -9.75
CA TYR A 108 -7.02 2.81 -8.65
C TYR A 108 -7.56 3.43 -7.36
N SER A 109 -7.06 4.62 -6.99
CA SER A 109 -7.52 5.33 -5.79
C SER A 109 -8.96 5.79 -5.91
N ILE A 110 -9.36 6.31 -7.08
CA ILE A 110 -10.73 6.75 -7.36
C ILE A 110 -11.69 5.57 -7.29
N GLU A 111 -11.36 4.45 -7.92
CA GLU A 111 -12.21 3.26 -7.95
C GLU A 111 -12.33 2.62 -6.56
N ALA A 112 -11.22 2.54 -5.82
CA ALA A 112 -11.23 2.07 -4.43
C ALA A 112 -12.14 2.94 -3.56
N ARG A 113 -12.00 4.27 -3.65
CA ARG A 113 -12.85 5.22 -2.92
C ARG A 113 -14.32 5.08 -3.31
N ARG A 114 -14.63 4.99 -4.61
CA ARG A 114 -16.00 4.82 -5.11
C ARG A 114 -16.67 3.59 -4.50
N ARG A 115 -15.95 2.47 -4.38
CA ARG A 115 -16.47 1.23 -3.80
C ARG A 115 -16.72 1.35 -2.29
N VAL A 116 -15.83 2.03 -1.57
CA VAL A 116 -16.00 2.31 -0.14
C VAL A 116 -17.20 3.24 0.09
N GLU A 117 -17.30 4.34 -0.66
CA GLU A 117 -18.39 5.32 -0.54
C GLU A 117 -19.77 4.76 -0.95
N ALA A 118 -19.80 3.74 -1.82
CA ALA A 118 -21.03 3.10 -2.26
C ALA A 118 -21.49 1.96 -1.34
N GLN A 119 -20.70 1.56 -0.34
CA GLN A 119 -21.03 0.43 0.53
C GLN A 119 -22.03 0.85 1.62
N GLU A 120 -23.22 0.26 1.60
CA GLU A 120 -24.20 0.42 2.68
C GLU A 120 -23.64 -0.10 4.01
N GLY A 121 -23.96 0.59 5.11
CA GLY A 121 -23.49 0.24 6.46
C GLY A 121 -22.04 0.65 6.75
N LEU A 122 -21.39 1.40 5.84
CA LEU A 122 -20.03 1.90 6.01
C LEU A 122 -19.98 3.44 6.00
N ASP A 123 -19.69 4.01 7.16
CA ASP A 123 -19.41 5.43 7.30
C ASP A 123 -17.92 5.73 7.08
N ILE A 124 -17.61 6.96 6.68
CA ILE A 124 -16.23 7.43 6.48
C ILE A 124 -16.03 8.72 7.27
N MET A 125 -14.98 8.78 8.08
CA MET A 125 -14.60 9.99 8.81
C MET A 125 -13.14 10.34 8.54
N GLN A 126 -12.91 11.62 8.17
CA GLN A 126 -11.56 12.15 8.01
C GLN A 126 -11.04 12.71 9.33
N ASP A 127 -10.24 11.92 10.04
CA ASP A 127 -9.52 12.33 11.24
C ASP A 127 -8.40 11.32 11.53
N VAL A 128 -7.55 11.63 12.51
CA VAL A 128 -6.55 10.71 13.05
C VAL A 128 -7.05 10.11 14.36
N VAL A 129 -6.75 8.84 14.60
CA VAL A 129 -7.01 8.21 15.91
C VAL A 129 -5.80 8.41 16.81
N THR A 130 -6.02 8.88 18.04
CA THR A 130 -4.96 9.25 18.98
C THR A 130 -4.93 8.38 20.23
N GLU A 131 -6.08 7.85 20.66
CA GLU A 131 -6.19 7.03 21.87
C GLU A 131 -7.20 5.89 21.66
N ILE A 132 -6.95 4.74 22.30
CA ILE A 132 -7.84 3.58 22.36
C ILE A 132 -8.34 3.44 23.80
N PHE A 133 -9.65 3.35 23.99
CA PHE A 133 -10.26 3.09 25.29
C PHE A 133 -10.47 1.59 25.47
N VAL A 134 -10.01 1.06 26.62
CA VAL A 134 -10.13 -0.35 26.99
C VAL A 134 -10.66 -0.45 28.42
N GLU A 135 -11.70 -1.25 28.59
CA GLU A 135 -12.29 -1.57 29.90
C GLU A 135 -12.30 -3.09 30.09
N ASN A 136 -11.81 -3.57 31.23
CA ASN A 136 -11.76 -5.01 31.56
C ASN A 136 -11.15 -5.87 30.44
N GLY A 137 -10.11 -5.36 29.77
CA GLY A 137 -9.43 -6.04 28.66
C GLY A 137 -10.18 -6.04 27.32
N LYS A 138 -11.26 -5.27 27.19
CA LYS A 138 -12.05 -5.14 25.95
C LYS A 138 -11.99 -3.72 25.42
N VAL A 139 -11.86 -3.56 24.10
CA VAL A 139 -11.98 -2.24 23.47
C VAL A 139 -13.41 -1.73 23.64
N VAL A 140 -13.54 -0.45 23.98
CA VAL A 140 -14.85 0.21 24.12
C VAL A 140 -14.98 1.45 23.26
N GLY A 141 -13.89 1.92 22.65
CA GLY A 141 -13.91 3.06 21.75
C GLY A 141 -12.53 3.65 21.47
N ILE A 142 -12.54 4.81 20.82
CA ILE A 142 -11.36 5.58 20.45
C ILE A 142 -11.56 7.08 20.74
N ARG A 143 -10.44 7.81 20.81
CA ARG A 143 -10.39 9.26 20.71
C ARG A 143 -9.75 9.68 19.39
N THR A 144 -10.30 10.70 18.75
CA THR A 144 -9.74 11.25 17.51
C THR A 144 -8.80 12.45 17.78
N GLY A 145 -8.19 12.98 16.73
CA GLY A 145 -7.34 14.17 16.79
C GLY A 145 -8.13 15.44 17.10
N LEU A 146 -9.41 15.47 16.77
CA LEU A 146 -10.36 16.54 17.14
C LEU A 146 -10.96 16.36 18.55
N ASP A 147 -10.40 15.47 19.37
CA ASP A 147 -10.87 15.16 20.73
C ASP A 147 -12.28 14.55 20.80
N ILE A 148 -12.76 13.98 19.68
CA ILE A 148 -14.06 13.30 19.63
C ILE A 148 -13.89 11.88 20.16
N LYS A 149 -14.80 11.45 21.04
CA LYS A 149 -14.86 10.06 21.52
C LYS A 149 -15.91 9.29 20.73
N ILE A 150 -15.53 8.13 20.21
CA ILE A 150 -16.41 7.27 19.41
C ILE A 150 -16.35 5.88 20.02
N ALA A 151 -17.51 5.36 20.44
CA ALA A 151 -17.59 4.03 21.03
C ALA A 151 -17.59 2.95 19.95
N CYS A 152 -16.95 1.81 20.23
CA CYS A 152 -17.02 0.65 19.36
C CYS A 152 -16.91 -0.69 20.10
N LYS A 153 -17.41 -1.76 19.47
CA LYS A 153 -17.29 -3.13 19.97
C LYS A 153 -15.99 -3.80 19.52
N ALA A 154 -15.46 -3.40 18.36
CA ALA A 154 -14.21 -3.89 17.81
C ALA A 154 -13.41 -2.78 17.09
N LEU A 155 -12.09 -2.93 17.05
CA LEU A 155 -11.17 -1.99 16.41
C LEU A 155 -10.17 -2.75 15.53
N ILE A 156 -10.04 -2.33 14.27
CA ILE A 156 -9.06 -2.86 13.31
C ILE A 156 -8.07 -1.74 12.99
N ILE A 157 -6.78 -1.96 13.21
CA ILE A 157 -5.74 -0.95 12.93
C ILE A 157 -4.98 -1.31 11.65
N ALA A 158 -5.17 -0.51 10.60
CA ALA A 158 -4.56 -0.65 9.27
C ALA A 158 -3.71 0.59 8.91
N ALA A 159 -2.89 1.06 9.86
CA ALA A 159 -2.23 2.36 9.82
C ALA A 159 -1.04 2.49 8.84
N GLY A 160 -0.71 1.45 8.07
CA GLY A 160 0.32 1.50 7.03
C GLY A 160 1.68 2.03 7.53
N THR A 161 2.23 3.02 6.83
CA THR A 161 3.53 3.64 7.15
C THR A 161 3.41 4.92 8.00
N PHE A 162 2.23 5.22 8.55
CA PHE A 162 1.92 6.52 9.15
C PHE A 162 2.30 6.62 10.63
N LEU A 163 2.20 5.54 11.40
CA LEU A 163 2.50 5.53 12.85
C LEU A 163 3.95 5.96 13.11
N ASN A 164 4.13 7.12 13.75
CA ASN A 164 5.44 7.71 14.04
C ASN A 164 6.40 7.67 12.82
N GLY A 165 5.81 7.91 11.64
CA GLY A 165 6.43 7.86 10.34
C GLY A 165 7.58 8.87 10.19
N LYS A 166 8.69 8.41 9.63
CA LYS A 166 9.88 9.24 9.37
C LYS A 166 10.49 8.86 8.03
N MET A 167 10.65 9.84 7.17
CA MET A 167 11.22 9.72 5.83
C MET A 167 12.68 10.12 5.84
N TYR A 168 13.48 9.50 4.96
CA TYR A 168 14.91 9.74 4.83
C TYR A 168 15.29 9.95 3.37
N THR A 169 16.05 11.01 3.09
CA THR A 169 16.66 11.28 1.79
C THR A 169 18.12 11.67 2.02
N GLY A 170 19.04 10.73 1.74
CA GLY A 170 20.43 10.87 2.16
C GLY A 170 20.51 11.04 3.69
N LEU A 171 21.16 12.12 4.13
CA LEU A 171 21.31 12.44 5.55
C LEU A 171 20.11 13.23 6.13
N VAL A 172 19.21 13.70 5.28
CA VAL A 172 18.05 14.49 5.71
C VAL A 172 16.93 13.56 6.15
N SER A 173 16.31 13.89 7.28
CA SER A 173 15.13 13.19 7.77
C SER A 173 13.97 14.13 8.01
N ARG A 174 12.75 13.69 7.73
CA ARG A 174 11.51 14.46 7.91
C ARG A 174 10.43 13.59 8.53
N VAL A 175 9.62 14.17 9.41
CA VAL A 175 8.43 13.49 9.96
C VAL A 175 7.36 13.43 8.87
N GLY A 176 6.75 12.27 8.69
CA GLY A 176 5.71 12.04 7.70
C GLY A 176 5.49 10.56 7.41
N GLY A 177 4.24 10.18 7.12
CA GLY A 177 3.89 8.80 6.77
C GLY A 177 4.27 8.45 5.33
N ARG A 178 4.14 9.43 4.42
CA ARG A 178 4.50 9.34 2.99
C ARG A 178 4.96 10.72 2.50
N PHE A 179 5.53 10.78 1.31
CA PHE A 179 5.97 12.05 0.73
C PHE A 179 4.77 12.99 0.56
N GLY A 180 4.81 14.16 1.23
CA GLY A 180 3.72 15.13 1.22
C GLY A 180 2.58 14.84 2.20
N GLU A 181 2.66 13.76 3.00
CA GLU A 181 1.60 13.36 3.93
C GLU A 181 2.15 13.33 5.38
N PRO A 182 1.40 13.88 6.37
CA PRO A 182 1.85 13.91 7.76
C PRO A 182 1.94 12.51 8.37
N ALA A 183 2.64 12.40 9.50
CA ALA A 183 2.66 11.18 10.30
C ALA A 183 1.46 11.17 11.27
N ALA A 184 1.02 9.98 11.68
CA ALA A 184 0.10 9.81 12.78
C ALA A 184 0.88 9.69 14.10
N VAL A 185 0.44 10.42 15.13
CA VAL A 185 1.04 10.47 16.46
C VAL A 185 -0.05 10.20 17.50
N GLY A 186 0.30 9.58 18.63
CA GLY A 186 -0.61 9.27 19.74
C GLY A 186 -1.02 7.80 19.78
N LEU A 187 -1.43 7.23 18.64
CA LEU A 187 -1.92 5.85 18.61
C LEU A 187 -0.86 4.80 19.00
N THR A 188 0.42 5.06 18.68
CA THR A 188 1.51 4.14 19.08
C THR A 188 1.67 4.16 20.59
N GLU A 189 1.70 5.34 21.18
CA GLU A 189 1.84 5.56 22.62
C GLU A 189 0.63 4.98 23.37
N SER A 190 -0.58 5.07 22.78
CA SER A 190 -1.78 4.43 23.31
C SER A 190 -1.65 2.90 23.33
N LEU A 191 -1.10 2.28 22.29
CA LEU A 191 -0.88 0.84 22.25
C LEU A 191 0.20 0.41 23.26
N GLU A 192 1.27 1.18 23.41
CA GLU A 192 2.33 0.90 24.39
C GLU A 192 1.81 0.96 25.83
N LYS A 193 0.93 1.92 26.15
CA LYS A 193 0.24 1.99 27.46
C LYS A 193 -0.64 0.76 27.73
N LEU A 194 -1.17 0.12 26.69
CA LEU A 194 -1.93 -1.13 26.79
C LEU A 194 -1.03 -2.38 26.87
N GLY A 195 0.30 -2.21 26.90
CA GLY A 195 1.27 -3.31 27.04
C GLY A 195 1.79 -3.88 25.73
N PHE A 196 1.49 -3.25 24.58
CA PHE A 196 2.07 -3.68 23.30
C PHE A 196 3.53 -3.22 23.15
N ILE A 197 4.32 -4.03 22.45
CA ILE A 197 5.70 -3.70 22.10
C ILE A 197 5.72 -3.09 20.70
N SER A 198 6.29 -1.89 20.57
CA SER A 198 6.50 -1.25 19.28
C SER A 198 7.91 -1.47 18.74
N GLY A 199 8.06 -1.38 17.42
CA GLY A 199 9.33 -1.50 16.73
C GLY A 199 9.34 -0.69 15.44
N ARG A 200 10.49 -0.61 14.77
CA ARG A 200 10.63 0.15 13.52
C ARG A 200 11.08 -0.73 12.36
N LEU A 201 10.33 -0.63 11.28
CA LEU A 201 10.69 -1.19 9.97
C LEU A 201 11.03 -0.06 9.00
N LYS A 202 11.75 -0.40 7.94
CA LYS A 202 12.08 0.54 6.86
C LYS A 202 11.75 -0.05 5.49
N THR A 203 11.28 0.79 4.60
CA THR A 203 11.07 0.47 3.18
C THR A 203 11.52 1.67 2.35
N GLY A 204 11.96 1.41 1.13
CA GLY A 204 12.33 2.43 0.15
C GLY A 204 11.34 2.47 -1.00
N THR A 205 11.31 3.60 -1.70
CA THR A 205 10.61 3.75 -2.98
C THR A 205 11.59 4.36 -3.99
N PRO A 206 11.58 3.96 -5.27
CA PRO A 206 12.44 4.59 -6.27
C PRO A 206 12.02 6.05 -6.51
N PRO A 207 12.89 6.89 -7.11
CA PRO A 207 12.46 8.19 -7.62
C PRO A 207 11.38 8.03 -8.70
N ARG A 208 10.66 9.11 -8.98
CA ARG A 208 9.78 9.22 -10.15
C ARG A 208 10.48 10.09 -11.19
N ILE A 209 10.42 9.68 -12.45
CA ILE A 209 11.10 10.36 -13.58
C ILE A 209 10.06 10.86 -14.59
N ASP A 210 10.41 11.90 -15.33
CA ASP A 210 9.57 12.43 -16.40
C ASP A 210 9.70 11.56 -17.66
N ALA A 211 8.59 10.97 -18.10
CA ALA A 211 8.53 10.10 -19.27
C ALA A 211 9.08 10.76 -20.54
N ARG A 212 8.93 12.08 -20.70
CA ARG A 212 9.39 12.83 -21.89
C ARG A 212 10.91 12.90 -22.00
N THR A 213 11.61 12.64 -20.89
CA THR A 213 13.07 12.70 -20.81
C THR A 213 13.74 11.34 -21.02
N VAL A 214 12.95 10.29 -21.26
CA VAL A 214 13.43 8.92 -21.48
C VAL A 214 13.66 8.70 -22.98
N ASP A 215 14.84 8.22 -23.34
CA ASP A 215 15.13 7.74 -24.70
C ASP A 215 14.63 6.30 -24.88
N TYR A 216 13.39 6.16 -25.36
CA TYR A 216 12.73 4.87 -25.54
C TYR A 216 13.37 3.99 -26.63
N SER A 217 14.24 4.54 -27.48
CA SER A 217 14.94 3.75 -28.51
C SER A 217 16.00 2.81 -27.94
N LYS A 218 16.42 3.04 -26.68
CA LYS A 218 17.50 2.30 -26.00
C LYS A 218 17.01 1.32 -24.93
N VAL A 219 15.71 1.13 -24.80
CA VAL A 219 15.10 0.25 -23.80
C VAL A 219 14.30 -0.85 -24.49
N GLN A 220 14.18 -1.99 -23.82
CA GLN A 220 13.42 -3.12 -24.35
C GLN A 220 11.95 -2.96 -23.98
N ILE A 221 11.06 -3.00 -24.97
CA ILE A 221 9.60 -3.01 -24.76
C ILE A 221 9.20 -4.37 -24.15
N GLU A 222 8.39 -4.33 -23.10
CA GLU A 222 7.78 -5.48 -22.48
C GLU A 222 6.24 -5.33 -22.52
N PRO A 223 5.59 -5.93 -23.53
CA PRO A 223 4.14 -5.83 -23.70
C PRO A 223 3.38 -6.63 -22.63
N GLY A 224 2.08 -6.35 -22.53
CA GLY A 224 1.16 -7.21 -21.77
C GLY A 224 0.85 -8.50 -22.52
N ASP A 225 0.28 -9.47 -21.80
CA ASP A 225 -0.22 -10.71 -22.39
C ASP A 225 -1.66 -10.48 -22.90
N PRO A 226 -1.94 -10.70 -24.20
CA PRO A 226 -3.25 -10.41 -24.80
C PRO A 226 -4.33 -11.42 -24.36
N ASP A 227 -3.93 -12.60 -23.92
CA ASP A 227 -4.76 -13.71 -23.46
C ASP A 227 -4.72 -13.88 -21.93
N ALA A 228 -4.35 -12.82 -21.19
CA ALA A 228 -4.30 -12.87 -19.74
C ALA A 228 -5.70 -13.04 -19.13
N GLU A 229 -5.78 -13.82 -18.06
CA GLU A 229 -6.98 -13.85 -17.22
C GLU A 229 -7.01 -12.62 -16.30
N PRO A 230 -8.20 -12.04 -16.04
CA PRO A 230 -8.35 -11.03 -15.01
C PRO A 230 -8.12 -11.61 -13.60
N PHE A 231 -7.87 -10.75 -12.62
CA PHE A 231 -7.76 -11.16 -11.23
C PHE A 231 -9.10 -11.66 -10.67
N SER A 232 -10.17 -10.90 -10.91
CA SER A 232 -11.47 -11.22 -10.37
C SER A 232 -12.17 -12.28 -11.20
N PHE A 233 -12.77 -13.25 -10.53
CA PHE A 233 -13.64 -14.25 -11.17
C PHE A 233 -14.94 -13.63 -11.72
N GLN A 234 -15.24 -12.36 -11.37
CA GLN A 234 -16.43 -11.63 -11.83
C GLN A 234 -16.13 -10.71 -13.03
N THR A 235 -14.86 -10.40 -13.30
CA THR A 235 -14.45 -9.62 -14.47
C THR A 235 -14.57 -10.46 -15.72
N LYS A 236 -15.29 -9.95 -16.73
CA LYS A 236 -15.55 -10.69 -17.99
C LYS A 236 -14.54 -10.38 -19.09
N GLU A 237 -14.02 -9.17 -19.10
CA GLU A 237 -13.16 -8.67 -20.18
C GLU A 237 -11.98 -7.91 -19.59
N ILE A 238 -10.81 -8.07 -20.22
CA ILE A 238 -9.64 -7.24 -19.97
C ILE A 238 -9.57 -6.12 -21.00
N ILE A 239 -8.82 -5.06 -20.68
CA ILE A 239 -8.52 -4.00 -21.64
C ILE A 239 -7.74 -4.53 -22.85
N LYS A 240 -8.16 -4.13 -24.06
CA LYS A 240 -7.51 -4.54 -25.31
C LYS A 240 -6.23 -3.75 -25.57
N ASP A 241 -6.29 -2.44 -25.38
CA ASP A 241 -5.16 -1.53 -25.62
C ASP A 241 -4.30 -1.42 -24.36
N GLN A 242 -3.38 -2.37 -24.20
CA GLN A 242 -2.48 -2.42 -23.06
C GLN A 242 -1.24 -1.54 -23.27
N ILE A 243 -0.87 -0.78 -22.24
CA ILE A 243 0.34 0.04 -22.21
C ILE A 243 1.55 -0.86 -21.89
N PRO A 244 2.62 -0.85 -22.72
CA PRO A 244 3.80 -1.66 -22.45
C PRO A 244 4.62 -1.10 -21.27
N CYS A 245 5.35 -1.99 -20.62
CA CYS A 245 6.47 -1.62 -19.74
C CYS A 245 7.76 -1.49 -20.57
N TYR A 246 8.78 -0.88 -19.97
CA TYR A 246 10.09 -0.72 -20.58
C TYR A 246 11.17 -1.25 -19.64
N LEU A 247 12.00 -2.14 -20.15
CA LEU A 247 13.08 -2.78 -19.41
C LEU A 247 14.41 -2.12 -19.75
N THR A 248 15.20 -1.89 -18.71
CA THR A 248 16.58 -1.42 -18.82
C THR A 248 17.42 -2.07 -17.72
N TYR A 249 18.72 -1.79 -17.71
CA TYR A 249 19.64 -2.38 -16.75
C TYR A 249 20.61 -1.32 -16.24
N THR A 250 20.98 -1.44 -14.97
CA THR A 250 22.16 -0.76 -14.43
C THR A 250 23.43 -1.34 -15.07
N ASN A 251 24.55 -0.63 -14.91
CA ASN A 251 25.86 -1.04 -15.39
C ASN A 251 26.93 -0.64 -14.36
N GLU A 252 28.18 -1.04 -14.59
CA GLU A 252 29.30 -0.72 -13.71
C GLU A 252 29.48 0.78 -13.44
N LYS A 253 29.22 1.64 -14.43
CA LYS A 253 29.32 3.10 -14.23
C LYS A 253 28.27 3.57 -13.23
N THR A 254 27.04 3.07 -13.31
CA THR A 254 25.99 3.33 -12.32
C THR A 254 26.40 2.82 -10.94
N HIS A 255 26.98 1.62 -10.84
CA HIS A 255 27.43 1.06 -9.55
C HIS A 255 28.52 1.94 -8.92
N LYS A 256 29.54 2.33 -9.68
CA LYS A 256 30.61 3.26 -9.24
C LYS A 256 30.05 4.61 -8.78
N ILE A 257 28.95 5.09 -9.38
CA ILE A 257 28.28 6.32 -8.94
C ILE A 257 27.57 6.09 -7.60
N LEU A 258 26.84 4.99 -7.45
CA LEU A 258 26.12 4.65 -6.22
C LEU A 258 27.07 4.45 -5.03
N GLU A 259 28.22 3.80 -5.26
CA GLU A 259 29.24 3.55 -4.23
C GLU A 259 29.78 4.84 -3.61
N LYS A 260 29.90 5.93 -4.38
CA LYS A 260 30.29 7.26 -3.88
C LYS A 260 29.28 7.89 -2.92
N GLY A 261 28.08 7.31 -2.80
CA GLY A 261 27.02 7.78 -1.92
C GLY A 261 26.78 6.86 -0.72
N PHE A 262 27.51 5.76 -0.59
CA PHE A 262 27.27 4.79 0.49
C PHE A 262 27.52 5.38 1.88
N ASP A 263 28.54 6.23 2.01
CA ASP A 263 28.85 7.00 3.22
C ASP A 263 27.71 7.94 3.66
N ARG A 264 26.80 8.30 2.76
CA ARG A 264 25.64 9.16 3.01
C ARG A 264 24.32 8.41 2.96
N SER A 265 24.34 7.10 2.72
CA SER A 265 23.13 6.30 2.73
C SER A 265 22.67 6.10 4.18
N PRO A 266 21.42 6.46 4.52
CA PRO A 266 20.89 6.27 5.87
C PRO A 266 20.79 4.78 6.25
N LEU A 267 20.97 3.86 5.29
CA LEU A 267 21.13 2.42 5.53
C LEU A 267 22.48 2.07 6.14
N PHE A 268 23.57 2.71 5.69
CA PHE A 268 24.94 2.36 6.07
C PHE A 268 25.48 3.24 7.21
N THR A 269 24.93 4.45 7.39
CA THR A 269 25.33 5.39 8.47
C THR A 269 24.70 5.09 9.82
N GLY A 270 23.80 4.11 9.91
CA GLY A 270 23.07 3.80 11.15
C GLY A 270 21.97 4.82 11.50
N LEU A 271 21.71 5.83 10.65
CA LEU A 271 20.63 6.80 10.85
C LEU A 271 19.25 6.13 10.92
N ILE A 272 19.04 5.03 10.20
CA ILE A 272 17.81 4.26 10.28
C ILE A 272 17.92 3.19 11.36
N LYS A 273 17.24 3.43 12.47
CA LYS A 273 16.95 2.41 13.50
C LYS A 273 15.77 1.56 13.01
N GLY A 274 16.01 0.57 12.15
CA GLY A 274 14.96 -0.32 11.67
C GLY A 274 15.46 -1.41 10.72
N ARG A 275 14.86 -2.61 10.80
CA ARG A 275 15.17 -3.72 9.89
C ARG A 275 14.45 -3.51 8.56
N GLY A 276 15.20 -3.64 7.46
CA GLY A 276 14.65 -3.61 6.10
C GLY A 276 14.14 -4.99 5.66
N PRO A 277 13.31 -5.06 4.61
CA PRO A 277 12.87 -6.32 4.04
C PRO A 277 14.07 -7.11 3.48
N ARG A 278 14.19 -8.40 3.84
CA ARG A 278 15.27 -9.27 3.35
C ARG A 278 15.23 -9.49 1.84
N TYR A 279 14.03 -9.53 1.26
CA TYR A 279 13.79 -9.96 -0.13
C TYR A 279 13.51 -8.81 -1.10
N CYS A 280 13.44 -7.57 -0.62
CA CYS A 280 13.27 -6.38 -1.46
C CYS A 280 14.26 -5.28 -1.04
N PRO A 281 15.58 -5.54 -1.14
CA PRO A 281 16.60 -4.55 -0.81
C PRO A 281 16.55 -3.37 -1.79
N SER A 282 16.98 -2.19 -1.32
CA SER A 282 17.19 -1.03 -2.18
C SER A 282 18.35 -1.25 -3.14
N ILE A 283 18.47 -0.43 -4.19
CA ILE A 283 19.51 -0.63 -5.21
C ILE A 283 20.93 -0.53 -4.62
N GLU A 284 21.16 0.38 -3.67
CA GLU A 284 22.43 0.50 -2.97
C GLU A 284 22.77 -0.74 -2.12
N ASP A 285 21.78 -1.38 -1.50
CA ASP A 285 21.98 -2.63 -0.74
C ASP A 285 22.18 -3.82 -1.69
N LYS A 286 21.52 -3.83 -2.86
CA LYS A 286 21.76 -4.84 -3.91
C LYS A 286 23.19 -4.77 -4.44
N VAL A 287 23.65 -3.58 -4.82
CA VAL A 287 25.03 -3.37 -5.32
C VAL A 287 26.04 -3.71 -4.23
N TYR A 288 25.78 -3.35 -2.97
CA TYR A 288 26.69 -3.66 -1.87
C TYR A 288 26.82 -5.17 -1.59
N ARG A 289 25.70 -5.91 -1.62
CA ARG A 289 25.68 -7.35 -1.30
C ARG A 289 26.03 -8.27 -2.47
N PHE A 290 25.67 -7.88 -3.69
CA PHE A 290 25.83 -8.68 -4.90
C PHE A 290 26.80 -7.98 -5.86
N ARG A 291 28.00 -7.65 -5.36
CA ARG A 291 29.04 -6.91 -6.10
C ARG A 291 29.56 -7.65 -7.34
N ASP A 292 29.39 -8.96 -7.36
CA ASP A 292 29.71 -9.85 -8.47
C ASP A 292 28.76 -9.66 -9.68
N LYS A 293 27.60 -9.02 -9.49
CA LYS A 293 26.65 -8.78 -10.58
C LYS A 293 27.00 -7.49 -11.34
N GLU A 294 27.42 -7.64 -12.59
CA GLU A 294 27.72 -6.53 -13.50
C GLU A 294 26.51 -5.62 -13.81
N ARG A 295 25.29 -6.16 -13.65
CA ARG A 295 24.04 -5.45 -13.90
C ARG A 295 22.89 -5.95 -13.03
N HIS A 296 21.95 -5.04 -12.78
CA HIS A 296 20.63 -5.31 -12.22
C HIS A 296 19.57 -4.74 -13.16
N GLN A 297 18.52 -5.53 -13.42
CA GLN A 297 17.28 -5.05 -14.01
C GLN A 297 16.54 -4.13 -13.03
#